data_AF-A0A2L0PJS1-F1
#
_entry.id   AF-A0A2L0PJS1-F1
#
_cell.length_a   1.000
_cell.length_b   1.000
_cell.length_c   1.000
_cell.angle_alpha   90.00
_cell.angle_beta   90.00
_cell.angle_gamma   90.00
#
_symmetry.space_group_name_H-M   'P 1'
#
loop_
_entity.id
_entity.type
_entity.pdbx_description
1 polymer ?
#
loop_
_entity_poly.entity_id
_entity_poly.type
_entity_poly.pdbx_seq_one_letter_code
_entity_poly.pdbx_strand_id
1 'polypeptide(L)'
;MNNYLWQDMSLDDVVADSHPYEYVHQFSNGQKRKLWVLDEEVPYPDGRMIVSRTDLNGVITHANQAFVDISAYEREELIGAPQCILRHPDIPNSVFSQMWQTIQSGQSWFGYVKNLRKDGRYYWVYASVNPNYRDGKIVAYTSVRRKPARAKILEMETFISQYTKVS
;
A
#
# COMPACT_ATOMS: atom_id res chain seq x y z
N MET A 1 -8.28 8.03 -17.90
CA MET A 1 -7.47 8.06 -16.67
C MET A 1 -8.41 8.33 -15.52
N ASN A 2 -8.47 7.48 -14.51
CA ASN A 2 -9.36 7.70 -13.38
C ASN A 2 -8.78 8.80 -12.48
N ASN A 3 -9.58 9.82 -12.19
CA ASN A 3 -9.31 10.76 -11.12
C ASN A 3 -9.83 10.14 -9.84
N TYR A 4 -8.94 9.66 -8.99
CA TYR A 4 -9.33 9.15 -7.70
C TYR A 4 -9.63 10.31 -6.76
N LEU A 5 -10.72 10.19 -5.99
CA LEU A 5 -11.06 11.09 -4.90
C LEU A 5 -10.46 10.50 -3.62
N TRP A 6 -9.26 10.94 -3.27
CA TRP A 6 -8.66 10.70 -1.95
C TRP A 6 -8.46 12.04 -1.26
N GLN A 7 -8.45 12.01 0.07
CA GLN A 7 -8.07 13.16 0.86
C GLN A 7 -6.54 13.16 1.06
N ASP A 8 -5.95 14.36 1.05
CA ASP A 8 -4.57 14.54 1.50
C ASP A 8 -4.47 14.22 2.99
N MET A 9 -3.28 13.80 3.44
CA MET A 9 -3.05 13.55 4.86
C MET A 9 -3.07 14.88 5.63
N SER A 10 -3.75 14.92 6.77
CA SER A 10 -3.68 16.07 7.69
C SER A 10 -2.48 15.92 8.62
N LEU A 11 -1.90 17.05 9.04
CA LEU A 11 -0.89 17.04 10.11
C LEU A 11 -1.54 16.74 11.46
N ASP A 12 -2.83 17.03 11.62
CA ASP A 12 -3.59 16.72 12.84
C ASP A 12 -3.69 15.21 13.10
N ASP A 13 -3.51 14.38 12.06
CA ASP A 13 -3.50 12.91 12.16
C ASP A 13 -2.15 12.36 12.68
N VAL A 14 -1.11 13.21 12.80
CA VAL A 14 0.28 12.81 13.07
C VAL A 14 0.69 13.27 14.48
N VAL A 15 1.20 12.33 15.29
CA VAL A 15 1.50 12.56 16.71
C VAL A 15 2.63 13.60 16.87
N ALA A 16 2.37 14.62 17.71
CA ALA A 16 3.15 15.86 17.82
C ALA A 16 4.62 15.74 18.29
N ASP A 17 5.02 14.61 18.89
CA ASP A 17 6.39 14.41 19.39
C ASP A 17 7.33 13.79 18.34
N SER A 18 6.77 13.32 17.22
CA SER A 18 7.55 12.75 16.12
C SER A 18 7.89 13.86 15.11
N HIS A 19 8.96 13.69 14.32
CA HIS A 19 9.39 14.66 13.30
C HIS A 19 8.90 14.20 11.90
N PRO A 20 7.64 14.42 11.52
CA PRO A 20 7.19 14.05 10.18
C PRO A 20 7.83 14.95 9.13
N TYR A 21 8.07 14.36 7.96
CA TYR A 21 8.43 15.12 6.77
C TYR A 21 7.30 15.12 5.76
N GLU A 22 7.13 16.25 5.07
CA GLU A 22 6.19 16.36 3.97
C GLU A 22 6.75 15.64 2.74
N TYR A 23 5.91 14.85 2.07
CA TYR A 23 6.23 14.25 0.78
C TYR A 23 5.08 14.46 -0.19
N VAL A 24 5.38 14.90 -1.41
CA VAL A 24 4.38 15.03 -2.48
C VAL A 24 4.54 13.87 -3.45
N HIS A 25 3.62 12.92 -3.38
CA HIS A 25 3.59 11.82 -4.34
C HIS A 25 2.96 12.29 -5.66
N GLN A 26 3.66 12.07 -6.77
CA GLN A 26 3.16 12.33 -8.11
C GLN A 26 2.81 11.01 -8.80
N PHE A 27 1.54 10.84 -9.13
CA PHE A 27 1.03 9.68 -9.85
C PHE A 27 1.22 9.84 -11.35
N SER A 28 1.21 8.72 -12.08
CA SER A 28 1.40 8.68 -13.53
C SER A 28 0.31 9.42 -14.32
N ASN A 29 -0.87 9.60 -13.76
CA ASN A 29 -1.97 10.40 -14.33
C ASN A 29 -1.83 11.91 -14.06
N GLY A 30 -0.71 12.36 -13.47
CA GLY A 30 -0.46 13.76 -13.12
C GLY A 30 -1.08 14.22 -11.81
N GLN A 31 -1.89 13.39 -11.14
CA GLN A 31 -2.40 13.71 -9.81
C GLN A 31 -1.24 13.80 -8.81
N LYS A 32 -1.37 14.73 -7.86
CA LYS A 32 -0.46 14.87 -6.72
C LYS A 32 -1.23 14.57 -5.44
N ARG A 33 -0.54 14.02 -4.46
CA ARG A 33 -1.06 13.80 -3.11
C ARG A 33 -0.01 14.23 -2.11
N LYS A 34 -0.42 15.04 -1.13
CA LYS A 34 0.43 15.41 0.00
C LYS A 34 0.35 14.33 1.06
N LEU A 35 1.51 13.89 1.53
CA LEU A 35 1.70 12.88 2.55
C LEU A 35 2.53 13.45 3.69
N TRP A 36 2.25 12.98 4.89
CA TRP A 36 3.12 13.15 6.06
C TRP A 36 3.69 11.79 6.40
N VAL A 37 5.02 11.71 6.51
CA VAL A 37 5.70 10.43 6.70
C VAL A 37 6.52 10.47 7.99
N LEU A 38 6.36 9.42 8.79
CA LEU A 38 7.12 9.11 9.98
C LEU A 38 7.91 7.83 9.74
N ASP A 39 9.21 7.88 10.01
CA ASP A 39 10.05 6.68 9.98
C ASP A 39 9.91 5.88 11.29
N GLU A 40 8.68 5.45 11.57
CA GLU A 40 8.31 4.62 12.70
C GLU A 40 7.50 3.41 12.20
N GLU A 41 8.02 2.20 12.44
CA GLU A 41 7.32 0.97 12.08
C GLU A 41 6.24 0.62 13.12
N VAL A 42 5.02 0.40 12.64
CA VAL A 42 3.97 -0.32 13.37
C VAL A 42 4.08 -1.82 13.05
N PRO A 43 4.36 -2.69 14.04
CA PRO A 43 4.51 -4.12 13.80
C PRO A 43 3.25 -4.75 13.19
N TYR A 44 3.47 -5.70 12.28
CA TYR A 44 2.39 -6.53 11.74
C TYR A 44 1.62 -7.23 12.89
N PRO A 45 0.27 -7.20 12.89
CA PRO A 45 -0.54 -7.78 13.96
C PRO A 45 -0.48 -9.32 13.95
N ASP A 46 0.06 -9.90 15.02
CA ASP A 46 0.19 -11.36 15.13
C ASP A 46 -1.16 -12.08 15.15
N GLY A 47 -1.20 -13.28 14.53
CA GLY A 47 -2.40 -14.12 14.46
C GLY A 47 -3.52 -13.57 13.58
N ARG A 48 -3.33 -12.43 12.89
CA ARG A 48 -4.32 -11.84 11.99
C ARG A 48 -3.82 -11.90 10.55
N MET A 49 -4.73 -12.19 9.62
CA MET A 49 -4.46 -12.00 8.19
C MET A 49 -5.06 -10.68 7.73
N ILE A 50 -4.30 -9.91 6.97
CA ILE A 50 -4.76 -8.67 6.38
C ILE A 50 -5.27 -8.97 4.96
N VAL A 51 -6.53 -8.64 4.67
CA VAL A 51 -7.18 -8.98 3.39
C VAL A 51 -7.89 -7.75 2.83
N SER A 52 -7.67 -7.49 1.54
CA SER A 52 -8.45 -6.52 0.77
C SER A 52 -8.83 -7.09 -0.60
N ARG A 53 -9.92 -6.58 -1.19
CA ARG A 53 -10.31 -6.83 -2.57
C ARG A 53 -10.47 -5.50 -3.29
N THR A 54 -10.11 -5.47 -4.56
CA THR A 54 -10.31 -4.33 -5.43
C THR A 54 -11.10 -4.70 -6.68
N ASP A 55 -11.67 -3.71 -7.34
CA ASP A 55 -12.07 -3.81 -8.74
C ASP A 55 -10.85 -3.90 -9.68
N LEU A 56 -11.08 -3.89 -10.99
CA LEU A 56 -10.02 -3.95 -12.01
C LEU A 56 -9.15 -2.69 -12.09
N ASN A 57 -9.62 -1.58 -11.53
CA ASN A 57 -8.88 -0.31 -11.48
C ASN A 57 -8.07 -0.17 -10.17
N GLY A 58 -8.17 -1.12 -9.25
CA GLY A 58 -7.50 -1.05 -7.95
C GLY A 58 -8.28 -0.25 -6.90
N VAL A 59 -9.56 0.04 -7.13
CA VAL A 59 -10.47 0.64 -6.15
C VAL A 59 -10.89 -0.42 -5.16
N ILE A 60 -10.70 -0.15 -3.87
CA ILE A 60 -11.01 -1.10 -2.79
C ILE A 60 -12.53 -1.30 -2.72
N THR A 61 -12.95 -2.55 -2.87
CA THR A 61 -14.36 -2.98 -2.74
C THR A 61 -14.61 -3.76 -1.45
N HIS A 62 -13.54 -4.23 -0.80
CA HIS A 62 -13.61 -4.91 0.49
C HIS A 62 -12.30 -4.74 1.26
N ALA A 63 -12.43 -4.60 2.57
CA ALA A 63 -11.33 -4.62 3.54
C ALA A 63 -11.78 -5.41 4.77
N ASN A 64 -10.95 -6.32 5.29
CA ASN A 64 -11.27 -6.95 6.57
C ASN A 64 -10.87 -6.05 7.76
N GLN A 65 -11.27 -6.40 8.99
CA GLN A 65 -10.99 -5.56 10.16
C GLN A 65 -9.49 -5.37 10.40
N ALA A 66 -8.68 -6.41 10.20
CA ALA A 66 -7.22 -6.29 10.34
C ALA A 66 -6.61 -5.27 9.38
N PHE A 67 -7.15 -5.14 8.16
CA PHE A 67 -6.72 -4.13 7.19
C PHE A 67 -7.12 -2.71 7.63
N VAL A 68 -8.32 -2.53 8.18
CA VAL A 68 -8.75 -1.24 8.76
C VAL A 68 -7.79 -0.84 9.90
N ASP A 69 -7.67 -1.69 10.92
CA ASP A 69 -6.89 -1.44 12.13
C ASP A 69 -5.40 -1.11 11.84
N ILE A 70 -4.75 -1.89 10.96
CA ILE A 70 -3.33 -1.70 10.65
C ILE A 70 -3.07 -0.51 9.73
N SER A 71 -4.09 -0.01 9.02
CA SER A 71 -3.93 1.11 8.09
C SER A 71 -4.10 2.48 8.76
N ALA A 72 -4.73 2.52 9.94
CA ALA A 72 -5.20 3.73 10.62
C ALA A 72 -6.26 4.55 9.85
N TYR A 73 -6.80 4.00 8.76
CA TYR A 73 -7.95 4.60 8.09
C TYR A 73 -9.24 3.99 8.62
N GLU A 74 -10.30 4.79 8.64
CA GLU A 74 -11.64 4.27 8.87
C GLU A 74 -12.11 3.47 7.64
N ARG A 75 -13.03 2.54 7.88
CA ARG A 75 -13.55 1.66 6.82
C ARG A 75 -14.16 2.46 5.68
N GLU A 76 -14.88 3.52 6.02
CA GLU A 76 -15.59 4.41 5.10
C GLU A 76 -14.62 5.22 4.23
N GLU A 77 -13.39 5.46 4.71
CA GLU A 77 -12.32 6.09 3.94
C GLU A 77 -11.62 5.10 3.00
N LEU A 78 -11.62 3.81 3.35
CA LEU A 78 -10.98 2.77 2.56
C LEU A 78 -11.88 2.29 1.41
N ILE A 79 -13.17 2.04 1.66
CA ILE A 79 -14.07 1.54 0.62
C ILE A 79 -14.31 2.63 -0.43
N GLY A 80 -14.04 2.30 -1.69
CA GLY A 80 -14.12 3.25 -2.81
C GLY A 80 -12.83 4.06 -3.03
N ALA A 81 -11.86 4.02 -2.11
CA ALA A 81 -10.55 4.58 -2.33
C ALA A 81 -9.66 3.61 -3.12
N PRO A 82 -8.69 4.12 -3.90
CA PRO A 82 -7.72 3.25 -4.56
C PRO A 82 -6.72 2.70 -3.55
N GLN A 83 -6.30 1.45 -3.77
CA GLN A 83 -5.34 0.74 -2.93
C GLN A 83 -3.99 1.46 -2.78
N CYS A 84 -3.64 2.35 -3.71
CA CYS A 84 -2.44 3.19 -3.64
C CYS A 84 -2.48 4.28 -2.55
N ILE A 85 -3.60 4.46 -1.83
CA ILE A 85 -3.65 5.34 -0.65
C ILE A 85 -2.65 4.91 0.44
N LEU A 86 -2.29 3.62 0.49
CA LEU A 86 -1.32 3.05 1.42
C LEU A 86 0.12 3.06 0.90
N ARG A 87 0.36 3.73 -0.22
CA ARG A 87 1.64 3.66 -0.91
C ARG A 87 2.70 4.45 -0.15
N HIS A 88 3.74 3.77 0.31
CA HIS A 88 4.89 4.42 0.91
C HIS A 88 5.83 4.99 -0.16
N PRO A 89 6.36 6.22 0.01
CA PRO A 89 7.32 6.84 -0.92
C PRO A 89 8.56 6.00 -1.21
N ASP A 90 9.07 5.30 -0.21
CA ASP A 90 10.25 4.43 -0.31
C ASP A 90 10.13 3.28 -1.32
N ILE A 91 8.91 2.85 -1.67
CA ILE A 91 8.72 1.73 -2.60
C ILE A 91 8.71 2.25 -4.05
N PRO A 92 9.70 1.84 -4.89
CA PRO A 92 9.82 2.33 -6.25
C PRO A 92 8.58 2.10 -7.11
N ASN A 93 8.31 3.02 -8.04
CA ASN A 93 7.24 2.88 -9.06
C ASN A 93 7.33 1.56 -9.84
N SER A 94 8.54 1.10 -10.13
CA SER A 94 8.79 -0.14 -10.89
C SER A 94 8.18 -1.38 -10.23
N VAL A 95 8.20 -1.48 -8.90
CA VAL A 95 7.62 -2.61 -8.16
C VAL A 95 6.11 -2.70 -8.41
N PHE A 96 5.41 -1.57 -8.35
CA PHE A 96 3.97 -1.54 -8.62
C PHE A 96 3.64 -1.72 -10.10
N SER A 97 4.46 -1.19 -11.02
CA SER A 97 4.30 -1.44 -12.45
C SER A 97 4.40 -2.94 -12.76
N GLN A 98 5.40 -3.63 -12.19
CA GLN A 98 5.58 -5.08 -12.34
C GLN A 98 4.40 -5.86 -11.72
N MET A 99 3.93 -5.46 -10.55
CA MET A 99 2.74 -6.04 -9.92
C MET A 99 1.53 -5.95 -10.86
N TRP A 100 1.23 -4.76 -11.39
CA TRP A 100 0.09 -4.56 -12.29
C TRP A 100 0.21 -5.41 -13.55
N GLN A 101 1.37 -5.43 -14.19
CA GLN A 101 1.61 -6.26 -15.38
C GLN A 101 1.35 -7.75 -15.08
N THR A 102 1.83 -8.24 -13.93
CA THR A 102 1.66 -9.63 -13.50
C THR A 102 0.18 -9.99 -13.32
N ILE A 103 -0.55 -9.22 -12.51
CA ILE A 103 -1.94 -9.55 -12.18
C ILE A 103 -2.89 -9.36 -13.36
N GLN A 104 -2.61 -8.38 -14.23
CA GLN A 104 -3.40 -8.17 -15.46
C GLN A 104 -3.17 -9.28 -16.49
N SER A 105 -2.01 -9.95 -16.47
CA SER A 105 -1.76 -11.16 -17.28
C SER A 105 -2.42 -12.42 -16.71
N GLY A 106 -3.17 -12.32 -15.61
CA GLY A 106 -3.79 -13.47 -14.95
C GLY A 106 -2.88 -14.24 -14.01
N GLN A 107 -1.66 -13.76 -13.77
CA GLN A 107 -0.71 -14.39 -12.85
C GLN A 107 -0.81 -13.80 -11.45
N SER A 108 -0.44 -14.58 -10.44
CA SER A 108 -0.39 -14.09 -9.06
C SER A 108 0.93 -13.37 -8.81
N TRP A 109 0.87 -12.22 -8.13
CA TRP A 109 2.05 -11.45 -7.76
C TRP A 109 2.37 -11.63 -6.27
N PHE A 110 3.66 -11.66 -5.93
CA PHE A 110 4.14 -11.76 -4.57
C PHE A 110 5.26 -10.75 -4.31
N GLY A 111 5.29 -10.13 -3.14
CA GLY A 111 6.37 -9.21 -2.80
C GLY A 111 6.31 -8.65 -1.39
N TYR A 112 7.45 -8.13 -0.94
CA TYR A 112 7.56 -7.37 0.30
C TYR A 112 7.24 -5.91 0.02
N VAL A 113 6.36 -5.32 0.83
CA VAL A 113 5.90 -3.94 0.63
C VAL A 113 5.86 -3.21 1.96
N LYS A 114 6.50 -2.03 2.00
CA LYS A 114 6.32 -1.00 3.03
C LYS A 114 5.06 -0.21 2.68
N ASN A 115 4.09 -0.19 3.58
CA ASN A 115 2.84 0.56 3.41
C ASN A 115 2.80 1.72 4.39
N LEU A 116 2.28 2.85 3.92
CA LEU A 116 2.04 4.06 4.71
C LEU A 116 0.65 4.00 5.35
N ARG A 117 0.59 4.34 6.64
CA ARG A 117 -0.65 4.47 7.41
C ARG A 117 -1.18 5.90 7.34
N LYS A 118 -2.45 6.10 7.73
CA LYS A 118 -3.03 7.46 7.85
C LYS A 118 -2.30 8.33 8.87
N ASP A 119 -1.78 7.73 9.94
CA ASP A 119 -1.03 8.43 11.00
C ASP A 119 0.44 8.71 10.64
N GLY A 120 0.82 8.55 9.37
CA GLY A 120 2.16 8.82 8.85
C GLY A 120 3.19 7.72 9.11
N ARG A 121 2.93 6.79 10.03
CA ARG A 121 3.79 5.64 10.30
C ARG A 121 3.71 4.61 9.18
N TYR A 122 4.54 3.57 9.24
CA TYR A 122 4.53 2.52 8.22
C TYR A 122 4.40 1.12 8.79
N TYR A 123 4.09 0.15 7.93
CA TYR A 123 4.16 -1.27 8.28
C TYR A 123 4.61 -2.10 7.07
N TRP A 124 5.34 -3.17 7.35
CA TRP A 124 5.79 -4.12 6.35
C TRP A 124 4.83 -5.30 6.22
N VAL A 125 4.66 -5.78 4.98
CA VAL A 125 3.92 -7.01 4.69
C VAL A 125 4.66 -7.86 3.66
N TYR A 126 4.44 -9.17 3.71
CA TYR A 126 4.59 -10.02 2.53
C TYR A 126 3.22 -10.21 1.88
N ALA A 127 3.02 -9.64 0.71
CA ALA A 127 1.74 -9.61 0.01
C ALA A 127 1.69 -10.68 -1.10
N SER A 128 0.53 -11.29 -1.25
CA SER A 128 0.12 -12.03 -2.45
C SER A 128 -1.09 -11.35 -3.05
N VAL A 129 -1.06 -11.02 -4.34
CA VAL A 129 -2.16 -10.40 -5.08
C VAL A 129 -2.59 -11.36 -6.18
N ASN A 130 -3.86 -11.78 -6.14
CA ASN A 130 -4.39 -12.83 -7.01
C ASN A 130 -5.56 -12.28 -7.84
N PRO A 131 -5.59 -12.50 -9.16
CA PRO A 131 -6.75 -12.21 -9.98
C PRO A 131 -7.93 -13.13 -9.62
N ASN A 132 -9.13 -12.57 -9.56
CA ASN A 132 -10.37 -13.32 -9.38
C ASN A 132 -11.11 -13.43 -10.71
N TYR A 133 -11.55 -14.63 -11.04
CA TYR A 133 -12.19 -14.94 -12.31
C TYR A 133 -13.69 -15.16 -12.18
N ARG A 134 -14.43 -14.71 -13.20
CA ARG A 134 -15.82 -15.07 -13.45
C ARG A 134 -15.99 -15.26 -14.95
N ASP A 135 -16.54 -16.40 -15.36
CA ASP A 135 -16.76 -16.76 -16.77
C ASP A 135 -15.50 -16.61 -17.63
N GLY A 136 -14.35 -17.05 -17.10
CA GLY A 136 -13.05 -16.98 -17.78
C GLY A 136 -12.42 -15.58 -17.86
N LYS A 137 -13.04 -14.55 -17.29
CA LYS A 137 -12.54 -13.17 -17.29
C LYS A 137 -12.14 -12.73 -15.89
N ILE A 138 -11.08 -11.94 -15.79
CA ILE A 138 -10.70 -11.29 -14.53
C ILE A 138 -11.76 -10.24 -14.20
N VAL A 139 -12.27 -10.24 -12.97
CA VAL A 139 -13.30 -9.30 -12.50
C VAL A 139 -12.89 -8.49 -11.27
N ALA A 140 -11.87 -8.93 -10.54
CA ALA A 140 -11.38 -8.30 -9.33
C ALA A 140 -9.96 -8.78 -9.00
N TYR A 141 -9.32 -8.14 -8.04
CA TYR A 141 -8.07 -8.62 -7.44
C TYR A 141 -8.25 -8.78 -5.93
N THR A 142 -7.74 -9.88 -5.36
CA THR A 142 -7.71 -10.08 -3.91
C THR A 142 -6.26 -10.08 -3.44
N SER A 143 -5.96 -9.24 -2.45
CA SER A 143 -4.67 -9.19 -1.77
C SER A 143 -4.77 -9.81 -0.38
N VAL A 144 -3.91 -10.80 -0.12
CA VAL A 144 -3.67 -11.37 1.21
C VAL A 144 -2.27 -11.01 1.64
N ARG A 145 -2.13 -10.48 2.85
CA ARG A 145 -0.86 -10.00 3.41
C ARG A 145 -0.56 -10.76 4.68
N ARG A 146 0.66 -11.26 4.80
CA ARG A 146 1.15 -12.05 5.94
C ARG A 146 2.29 -11.33 6.64
N LYS A 147 2.59 -11.77 7.86
CA LYS A 147 3.75 -11.30 8.63
C LYS A 147 5.03 -11.47 7.79
N PRO A 148 5.76 -10.39 7.50
CA PRO A 148 7.02 -10.46 6.78
C PRO A 148 8.12 -11.08 7.66
N ALA A 149 9.06 -11.80 7.05
CA ALA A 149 10.26 -12.23 7.74
C ALA A 149 11.19 -11.03 8.01
N ARG A 150 11.67 -10.88 9.26
CA ARG A 150 12.52 -9.74 9.65
C ARG A 150 13.81 -9.64 8.85
N ALA A 151 14.46 -10.77 8.55
CA ALA A 151 15.65 -10.80 7.70
C ALA A 151 15.37 -10.23 6.29
N LYS A 152 14.19 -10.51 5.72
CA LYS A 152 13.81 -9.99 4.40
C LYS A 152 13.49 -8.50 4.42
N ILE A 153 12.95 -7.97 5.51
CA ILE A 153 12.77 -6.51 5.65
C ILE A 153 14.12 -5.80 5.56
N LEU A 154 15.12 -6.26 6.32
CA LEU A 154 16.46 -5.66 6.33
C LEU A 154 17.13 -5.70 4.94
N GLU A 155 16.96 -6.80 4.21
CA GLU A 155 17.42 -6.90 2.81
C GLU A 155 16.72 -5.86 1.91
N MET A 156 15.40 -5.69 2.05
CA MET A 156 14.63 -4.72 1.26
C MET A 156 14.99 -3.28 1.60
N GLU A 157 15.17 -2.95 2.88
CA GLU A 157 15.57 -1.61 3.32
C GLU A 157 16.96 -1.24 2.78
N THR A 158 17.88 -2.20 2.77
CA THR A 158 19.20 -2.05 2.16
C THR A 158 19.08 -1.77 0.66
N PHE A 159 18.27 -2.55 -0.05
CA PHE A 159 18.02 -2.37 -1.48
C PHE A 159 17.39 -1.00 -1.80
N ILE A 160 16.37 -0.60 -1.02
CA ILE A 160 15.69 0.69 -1.17
C ILE A 160 16.66 1.85 -0.96
N SER A 161 17.48 1.81 0.09
CA SER A 161 18.45 2.87 0.38
C SER A 161 19.50 3.02 -0.72
N GLN A 162 19.89 1.92 -1.38
CA GLN A 162 20.79 1.98 -2.53
C GLN A 162 20.09 2.55 -3.76
N TYR A 163 18.83 2.19 -4.00
CA TYR A 163 18.06 2.67 -5.13
C TYR A 163 17.82 4.20 -5.06
N THR A 164 17.46 4.71 -3.89
CA THR A 164 17.19 6.15 -3.67
C THR A 164 18.43 7.03 -3.71
N LYS A 165 19.64 6.47 -3.52
CA LYS A 165 20.91 7.22 -3.67
C LYS A 165 21.38 7.38 -5.11
N VAL A 166 20.81 6.63 -6.05
CA VAL A 166 21.24 6.54 -7.45
C VAL A 166 20.25 7.21 -8.41
N SER A 167 19.09 7.66 -7.91
CA SER A 167 18.03 8.35 -8.67
C SER A 167 17.85 9.80 -8.22
#